data_AF-A0A527ZN69-F1
#
_entry.id   AF-A0A527ZN69-F1
#
_cell.length_a   1.000
_cell.length_b   1.000
_cell.length_c   1.000
_cell.angle_alpha   90.00
_cell.angle_beta   90.00
_cell.angle_gamma   90.00
#
_symmetry.space_group_name_H-M   'P 1'
#
loop_
_entity.id
_entity.type
_entity.pdbx_description
1 polymer ?
#
loop_
_entity_poly.entity_id
_entity_poly.type
_entity_poly.pdbx_seq_one_letter_code
_entity_poly.pdbx_strand_id
1 'polypeptide(L)' 'GNAQFVTLLYRTLLGREPDGQGLSDYVSKLDRGEASGEQLVAEFIHSHEFRSRHPVLFPNEPQ' A
#
# COMPACT_ATOMS: atom_id res chain seq x y z
N GLY A 1 -2.89 8.19 13.72
CA GLY A 1 -4.20 7.72 13.26
C GLY A 1 -4.05 6.95 11.96
N ASN A 2 -5.05 6.15 11.60
CA ASN A 2 -4.96 5.24 10.47
C ASN A 2 -4.63 5.95 9.14
N ALA A 3 -5.16 7.16 8.91
CA ALA A 3 -4.82 7.95 7.71
C ALA A 3 -3.32 8.27 7.56
N GLN A 4 -2.65 8.64 8.65
CA GLN A 4 -1.21 8.94 8.62
C GLN A 4 -0.39 7.68 8.39
N PHE A 5 -0.81 6.55 8.97
CA PHE A 5 -0.16 5.26 8.77
C PHE A 5 -0.29 4.79 7.31
N VAL A 6 -1.50 4.83 6.74
CA VAL A 6 -1.73 4.47 5.33
C VAL A 6 -0.92 5.38 4.40
N THR A 7 -0.93 6.70 4.65
CA THR A 7 -0.13 7.66 3.87
C THR A 7 1.37 7.33 3.92
N LEU A 8 1.88 6.94 5.10
CA LEU A 8 3.27 6.51 5.24
C LEU A 8 3.56 5.29 4.36
N LEU A 9 2.68 4.27 4.34
CA LEU A 9 2.86 3.08 3.52
C LEU A 9 2.90 3.40 2.02
N TYR A 10 2.01 4.27 1.53
CA TYR A 10 2.05 4.72 0.13
C TYR A 10 3.38 5.38 -0.21
N ARG A 11 3.89 6.26 0.66
CA ARG A 11 5.14 6.97 0.41
C ARG A 11 6.36 6.05 0.49
N THR A 12 6.40 5.14 1.46
CA THR A 12 7.57 4.28 1.69
C THR A 12 7.61 3.08 0.77
N LEU A 13 6.46 2.46 0.48
CA LEU A 13 6.37 1.25 -0.31
C LEU A 13 6.06 1.52 -1.78
N LEU A 14 5.36 2.61 -2.12
CA LEU A 14 4.99 2.93 -3.50
C LEU A 14 5.61 4.24 -4.01
N GLY A 15 6.33 4.99 -3.19
CA GLY A 15 6.99 6.23 -3.62
C GLY A 15 6.02 7.27 -4.20
N ARG A 16 4.75 7.26 -3.78
CA ARG A 16 3.73 8.23 -4.19
C ARG A 16 2.82 8.60 -3.02
N GLU A 17 2.06 9.66 -3.18
CA GLU A 17 0.94 9.96 -2.28
C GLU A 17 -0.26 9.04 -2.59
N PRO A 18 -1.09 8.70 -1.59
CA PRO A 18 -2.36 8.05 -1.85
C PRO A 18 -3.29 8.97 -2.62
N ASP A 19 -4.11 8.40 -3.49
CA ASP A 19 -5.31 9.07 -3.97
C ASP A 19 -6.42 9.03 -2.89
N GLY A 20 -7.43 9.89 -3.02
CA GLY A 20 -8.47 10.05 -2.01
C GLY A 20 -9.27 8.77 -1.75
N GLN A 21 -9.53 7.98 -2.80
CA GLN A 21 -10.28 6.73 -2.69
C GLN A 21 -9.45 5.66 -1.99
N GLY A 22 -8.22 5.42 -2.45
CA GLY A 22 -7.31 4.45 -1.85
C GLY A 22 -7.04 4.75 -0.37
N LEU A 23 -6.81 6.02 -0.02
CA LEU A 23 -6.67 6.41 1.39
C LEU A 23 -7.91 6.05 2.21
N SER A 24 -9.09 6.44 1.74
CA SER A 24 -10.35 6.19 2.44
C SER A 24 -10.63 4.70 2.64
N ASP A 25 -10.36 3.88 1.63
CA ASP A 25 -10.63 2.45 1.67
C ASP A 25 -9.73 1.73 2.70
N TYR A 26 -8.42 1.99 2.65
CA TYR A 26 -7.48 1.39 3.60
C TYR A 26 -7.69 1.88 5.03
N VAL A 27 -8.03 3.16 5.22
CA VAL A 27 -8.36 3.71 6.55
C VAL A 27 -9.62 3.04 7.10
N SER A 28 -10.66 2.88 6.27
CA SER A 28 -11.91 2.24 6.68
C SER A 28 -11.72 0.77 7.06
N LYS A 29 -10.84 0.04 6.37
CA LYS A 29 -10.47 -1.33 6.74
C LYS A 29 -9.86 -1.39 8.16
N LEU A 30 -8.93 -0.47 8.46
CA LEU A 30 -8.28 -0.40 9.77
C LEU A 30 -9.24 0.06 10.87
N ASP A 31 -10.05 1.08 10.61
CA ASP A 31 -11.02 1.63 11.57
C ASP A 31 -12.08 0.61 11.96
N ARG A 32 -12.48 -0.26 11.02
CA ARG A 32 -13.45 -1.35 11.24
C ARG A 32 -12.82 -2.64 11.77
N GLY A 33 -11.50 -2.70 11.89
CA GLY A 33 -10.78 -3.92 12.29
C GLY A 33 -10.88 -5.06 11.27
N GLU A 34 -11.22 -4.75 10.01
CA GLU A 34 -11.27 -5.72 8.90
C GLU A 34 -9.88 -6.14 8.43
N ALA A 35 -8.88 -5.31 8.72
CA ALA A 35 -7.48 -5.62 8.51
C ALA A 35 -6.61 -5.07 9.65
N SER A 36 -5.50 -5.75 9.92
CA SER A 36 -4.41 -5.24 10.74
C SER A 36 -3.42 -4.40 9.92
N GLY A 37 -2.55 -3.66 10.60
CA GLY A 37 -1.49 -2.91 9.94
C GLY A 37 -0.53 -3.83 9.16
N GLU A 38 -0.24 -5.02 9.70
CA GLU A 38 0.60 -6.03 9.06
C GLU A 38 -0.06 -6.59 7.79
N GLN A 39 -1.37 -6.83 7.83
CA GLN A 39 -2.13 -7.27 6.65
C GLN A 39 -2.10 -6.21 5.55
N LEU A 40 -2.23 -4.92 5.90
CA LEU A 40 -2.08 -3.83 4.93
C LEU A 40 -0.68 -3.80 4.31
N VAL A 41 0.38 -3.92 5.12
CA VAL A 41 1.75 -3.96 4.58
C VAL A 41 1.92 -5.12 3.59
N ALA A 42 1.39 -6.29 3.92
CA ALA A 42 1.42 -7.45 3.03
C ALA A 42 0.62 -7.22 1.74
N GLU A 43 -0.55 -6.58 1.80
CA GLU A 43 -1.33 -6.20 0.61
C GLU A 43 -0.53 -5.28 -0.32
N PHE A 44 0.18 -4.29 0.23
CA PHE A 44 1.02 -3.39 -0.56
C PHE A 44 2.18 -4.12 -1.23
N ILE A 45 2.97 -4.88 -0.49
CA ILE A 45 4.16 -5.58 -1.01
C ILE A 45 3.78 -6.61 -2.09
N HIS A 46 2.62 -7.27 -1.96
CA HIS A 46 2.14 -8.22 -2.96
C HIS A 46 1.39 -7.59 -4.13
N SER A 47 1.11 -6.28 -4.09
CA SER A 47 0.40 -5.59 -5.16
C SER A 47 1.20 -5.55 -6.46
N HIS A 48 0.50 -5.54 -7.59
CA HIS A 48 1.10 -5.28 -8.90
C HIS A 48 1.81 -3.92 -8.93
N GLU A 49 1.27 -2.92 -8.26
CA GLU A 49 1.87 -1.60 -8.21
C GLU A 49 3.23 -1.61 -7.53
N PHE A 50 3.39 -2.31 -6.40
CA PHE A 50 4.68 -2.44 -5.74
C PHE A 50 5.72 -3.06 -6.67
N ARG A 51 5.36 -4.16 -7.35
CA ARG A 51 6.23 -4.85 -8.31
C ARG A 51 6.66 -3.92 -9.45
N SER A 52 5.70 -3.25 -10.09
CA SER A 52 5.95 -2.30 -11.19
C SER A 52 6.86 -1.15 -10.76
N ARG A 53 6.73 -0.67 -9.53
CA ARG A 53 7.57 0.42 -8.98
C ARG A 53 8.93 -0.04 -8.47
N HIS A 54 9.13 -1.34 -8.29
CA HIS A 54 10.37 -1.94 -7.77
C HIS A 54 11.01 -2.87 -8.80
N PRO A 55 11.29 -2.41 -10.05
CA PRO A 55 11.78 -3.27 -11.12
C PRO A 55 13.13 -3.94 -10.80
N VAL A 56 13.93 -3.33 -9.92
CA VAL A 56 15.20 -3.91 -9.43
C VAL A 56 14.95 -5.20 -8.63
N LEU A 57 13.84 -5.28 -7.89
CA LEU A 57 13.46 -6.48 -7.13
C LEU A 57 12.75 -7.52 -8.02
N PHE A 58 12.15 -7.08 -9.12
CA PHE A 58 11.37 -7.90 -10.03
C PHE A 58 11.83 -7.75 -11.50
N PRO A 59 13.11 -8.07 -11.81
CA PRO A 59 13.69 -7.79 -13.13
C PRO A 59 13.11 -8.65 -14.27
N ASN A 60 12.35 -9.70 -13.96
CA ASN A 60 11.80 -10.64 -14.92
C ASN A 60 10.26 -10.58 -15.04
N GLU A 61 9.58 -9.62 -14.39
CA GLU A 61 8.14 -9.44 -14.55
C GLU A 61 7.82 -8.56 -15.76
N PRO A 62 6.81 -8.92 -16.58
CA PRO A 62 6.32 -8.03 -17.61
C PRO A 62 5.70 -6.79 -16.96
N GLN A 63 6.08 -5.60 -17.45
CA GLN A 63 5.63 -4.29 -16.97
C GLN A 63 4.23 -3.94 -17.47
#